data_AF-A0A512APU2-F1
#
_entry.id   AF-A0A512APU2-F1
#
_cell.length_a   1.000
_cell.length_b   1.000
_cell.length_c   1.000
_cell.angle_alpha   90.00
_cell.angle_beta   90.00
_cell.angle_gamma   90.00
#
_symmetry.space_group_name_H-M   'P 1'
#
loop_
_entity.id
_entity.type
_entity.pdbx_description
1 polymer ?
#
loop_
_entity_poly.entity_id
_entity_poly.type
_entity_poly.pdbx_seq_one_letter_code
_entity_poly.pdbx_strand_id
1 'polypeptide(L)'
;MDTNADEVELTLDLEPEPEPDPDAPVPDAAGDPAAEAFARLEGELALMRRAVQHLAAERADIVIPDYGGTLTDMAKRMGAMGESLKGMASHPAMQMTPDSIGQRIAAAAESARRSDHDRISQARSDLNHAAQEMRSVTAQARTAAEQRLQLYQVAGGALLAGILLWSFLPGTLARTMPEGWHWPERLAARMVGESTRWDAGARLMQSDSPEAWNALVQAADIRRDNREAIDACQKTAAFSQQPVRCTVKIRPVSQPKSR
;
A
#
# COMPACT_ATOMS: atom_id res chain seq x y z
N MET A 1 -90.36 6.76 -13.18
CA MET A 1 -90.27 7.12 -11.75
C MET A 1 -90.39 8.63 -11.64
N ASP A 2 -91.52 9.19 -12.05
CA ASP A 2 -92.81 9.14 -11.36
C ASP A 2 -92.80 10.08 -10.17
N THR A 3 -93.23 11.29 -10.50
CA THR A 3 -94.00 12.17 -9.64
C THR A 3 -95.03 11.38 -8.84
N ASN A 4 -95.04 11.53 -7.52
CA ASN A 4 -96.31 11.71 -6.83
C ASN A 4 -96.07 12.43 -5.52
N ALA A 5 -96.53 13.68 -5.53
CA ALA A 5 -96.90 14.41 -4.34
C ALA A 5 -98.23 13.82 -3.86
N ASP A 6 -98.25 13.25 -2.66
CA ASP A 6 -99.49 13.09 -1.91
C ASP A 6 -99.56 14.29 -0.95
N GLU A 7 -100.23 15.32 -1.45
CA GLU A 7 -100.65 16.49 -0.70
C GLU A 7 -101.92 16.11 0.07
N VAL A 8 -101.84 16.18 1.40
CA VAL A 8 -102.90 15.79 2.32
C VAL A 8 -103.99 16.86 2.30
N GLU A 9 -105.14 16.53 1.74
CA GLU A 9 -106.37 17.32 1.84
C GLU A 9 -106.92 17.19 3.26
N LEU A 10 -106.85 18.26 4.05
CA LEU A 10 -107.59 18.38 5.31
C LEU A 10 -108.51 19.60 5.23
N THR A 11 -109.78 19.28 5.03
CA THR A 11 -110.96 20.13 5.01
C THR A 11 -111.09 20.96 6.29
N LEU A 12 -111.18 22.29 6.15
CA LEU A 12 -111.69 23.19 7.20
C LEU A 12 -113.12 23.59 6.84
N ASP A 13 -114.10 22.95 7.49
CA ASP A 13 -115.47 23.41 7.55
C ASP A 13 -115.55 24.67 8.44
N LEU A 14 -115.74 25.84 7.82
CA LEU A 14 -116.14 27.06 8.52
C LEU A 14 -117.66 27.23 8.43
N GLU A 15 -118.32 27.07 9.55
CA GLU A 15 -119.74 27.40 9.75
C GLU A 15 -119.91 28.95 9.78
N PRO A 16 -120.91 29.52 9.08
CA PRO A 16 -121.04 30.98 8.94
C PRO A 16 -121.76 31.64 10.13
N GLU A 17 -121.19 32.73 10.65
CA GLU A 17 -121.84 33.64 11.61
C GLU A 17 -122.89 34.53 10.93
N PRO A 18 -123.98 34.93 11.64
CA PRO A 18 -125.09 35.68 11.07
C PRO A 18 -124.77 37.17 10.87
N GLU A 19 -125.19 37.73 9.74
CA GLU A 19 -125.11 39.16 9.40
C GLU A 19 -126.04 40.03 10.29
N PRO A 20 -125.58 41.21 10.75
CA PRO A 20 -126.40 42.14 11.52
C PRO A 20 -127.21 43.12 10.63
N ASP A 21 -128.39 43.46 11.16
CA ASP A 21 -129.48 44.31 10.67
C ASP A 21 -129.06 45.76 10.31
N PRO A 22 -129.46 46.32 9.14
CA PRO A 22 -129.04 47.63 8.65
C PRO A 22 -130.08 48.71 8.99
N ASP A 23 -130.16 49.16 10.24
CA ASP A 23 -130.82 50.42 10.60
C ASP A 23 -129.90 51.31 11.45
N ALA A 24 -129.58 52.46 10.86
CA ALA A 24 -128.62 53.47 11.26
C ALA A 24 -128.99 54.20 12.59
N PRO A 25 -128.09 54.99 13.21
CA PRO A 25 -127.67 56.24 12.60
C PRO A 25 -126.16 56.52 12.66
N VAL A 26 -125.66 57.10 11.56
CA VAL A 26 -124.43 57.90 11.50
C VAL A 26 -124.66 59.20 12.28
N PRO A 27 -123.71 59.65 13.11
CA PRO A 27 -123.54 61.07 13.33
C PRO A 27 -122.21 61.54 12.76
N ASP A 28 -122.33 62.60 11.96
CA ASP A 28 -121.28 63.45 11.45
C ASP A 28 -120.24 63.84 12.50
N ALA A 29 -119.02 63.89 12.01
CA ALA A 29 -117.85 64.37 12.71
C ALA A 29 -118.00 65.82 13.17
N ALA A 30 -117.93 66.01 14.48
CA ALA A 30 -117.40 67.21 15.11
C ALA A 30 -116.46 66.76 16.24
N GLY A 31 -115.33 66.17 15.85
CA GLY A 31 -114.31 65.65 16.76
C GLY A 31 -112.99 66.41 16.60
N ASP A 32 -112.46 66.89 17.71
CA ASP A 32 -111.13 67.48 17.87
C ASP A 32 -110.06 66.62 17.16
N PRO A 33 -109.18 67.18 16.31
CA PRO A 33 -108.12 66.42 15.64
C PRO A 33 -107.24 65.60 16.60
N ALA A 34 -107.20 65.96 17.89
CA ALA A 34 -106.55 65.14 18.91
C ALA A 34 -107.26 63.79 19.16
N ALA A 35 -108.60 63.75 19.17
CA ALA A 35 -109.37 62.55 19.43
C ALA A 35 -109.22 61.49 18.32
N GLU A 36 -109.13 61.93 17.07
CA GLU A 36 -108.89 61.05 15.92
C GLU A 36 -107.47 60.45 15.94
N ALA A 37 -106.47 61.22 16.41
CA ALA A 37 -105.11 60.73 16.60
C ALA A 37 -105.01 59.68 17.71
N PHE A 38 -105.76 59.83 18.81
CA PHE A 38 -105.82 58.83 19.88
C PHE A 38 -106.52 57.55 19.44
N ALA A 39 -107.62 57.64 18.68
CA ALA A 39 -108.28 56.46 18.13
C ALA A 39 -107.37 55.66 17.17
N ARG A 40 -106.53 56.35 16.38
CA ARG A 40 -105.54 55.71 15.50
C ARG A 40 -104.41 55.04 16.28
N LEU A 41 -103.90 55.68 17.34
CA LEU A 41 -102.91 55.09 18.24
C LEU A 41 -103.46 53.89 19.01
N GLU A 42 -104.73 53.93 19.41
CA GLU A 42 -105.39 52.82 20.08
C GLU A 42 -105.57 51.62 19.13
N GLY A 43 -105.87 51.89 17.85
CA GLY A 43 -105.84 50.88 16.79
C GLY A 43 -104.45 50.27 16.55
N GLU A 44 -103.40 51.09 16.52
CA GLU A 44 -102.00 50.61 16.38
C GLU A 44 -101.55 49.80 17.59
N LEU A 45 -101.92 50.21 18.81
CA LEU A 45 -101.63 49.46 20.05
C LEU A 45 -102.42 48.15 20.11
N ALA A 46 -103.64 48.11 19.61
CA ALA A 46 -104.43 46.87 19.52
C ALA A 46 -103.77 45.86 18.57
N LEU A 47 -103.24 46.32 17.43
CA LEU A 47 -102.48 45.47 16.50
C LEU A 47 -101.17 44.98 17.11
N MET A 48 -100.43 45.85 17.81
CA MET A 48 -99.19 45.44 18.47
C MET A 48 -99.45 44.44 19.60
N ARG A 49 -100.51 44.64 20.38
CA ARG A 49 -100.94 43.69 21.42
C ARG A 49 -101.32 42.34 20.82
N ARG A 50 -102.05 42.33 19.69
CA ARG A 50 -102.40 41.10 18.98
C ARG A 50 -101.15 40.41 18.40
N ALA A 51 -100.19 41.15 17.87
CA ALA A 51 -98.92 40.60 17.38
C ALA A 51 -98.07 40.00 18.50
N VAL A 52 -97.99 40.65 19.67
CA VAL A 52 -97.30 40.12 20.85
C VAL A 52 -98.02 38.88 21.39
N GLN A 53 -99.35 38.87 21.40
CA GLN A 53 -100.12 37.68 21.78
C GLN A 53 -99.89 36.53 20.80
N HIS A 54 -99.79 36.79 19.49
CA HIS A 54 -99.47 35.77 18.49
C HIS A 54 -98.03 35.23 18.67
N LEU A 55 -97.06 36.12 18.92
CA LEU A 55 -95.66 35.73 19.17
C LEU A 55 -95.50 34.94 20.48
N ALA A 56 -96.30 35.28 21.50
CA ALA A 56 -96.34 34.57 22.77
C ALA A 56 -97.00 33.19 22.63
N ALA A 57 -98.06 33.08 21.81
CA ALA A 57 -98.69 31.80 21.49
C ALA A 57 -97.76 30.89 20.69
N GLU A 58 -97.03 31.45 19.72
CA GLU A 58 -96.06 30.70 18.90
C GLU A 58 -94.83 30.27 19.71
N ARG A 59 -94.39 31.09 20.69
CA ARG A 59 -93.36 30.71 21.66
C ARG A 59 -93.78 29.60 22.61
N ALA A 60 -95.07 29.42 22.86
CA ALA A 60 -95.57 28.34 23.71
C ALA A 60 -95.52 26.97 23.02
N ASP A 61 -95.48 26.94 21.68
CA ASP A 61 -95.42 25.72 20.86
C ASP A 61 -93.98 25.29 20.49
N ILE A 62 -92.95 26.06 20.91
CA ILE A 62 -91.56 25.67 20.70
C ILE A 62 -91.17 24.58 21.71
N VAL A 63 -91.40 23.33 21.33
CA VAL A 63 -90.82 22.16 22.00
C VAL A 63 -89.30 22.19 21.77
N ILE A 64 -88.54 22.60 22.79
CA ILE A 64 -87.07 22.52 22.77
C ILE A 64 -86.68 21.03 22.78
N PRO A 65 -86.03 20.50 21.73
CA PRO A 65 -85.63 19.10 21.71
C PRO A 65 -84.56 18.85 22.78
N ASP A 66 -84.71 17.78 23.57
CA ASP A 66 -83.71 17.41 24.57
C ASP A 66 -82.49 16.75 23.90
N TYR A 67 -81.44 17.55 23.68
CA TYR A 67 -80.15 17.10 23.16
C TYR A 67 -79.24 16.49 24.25
N GLY A 68 -79.71 16.34 25.49
CA GLY A 68 -78.92 15.78 26.60
C GLY A 68 -78.39 14.37 26.29
N GLY A 69 -79.20 13.54 25.63
CA GLY A 69 -78.78 12.20 25.22
C GLY A 69 -77.68 12.19 24.16
N THR A 70 -77.77 13.05 23.14
CA THR A 70 -76.77 13.13 22.07
C THR A 70 -75.47 13.77 22.53
N LEU A 71 -75.55 14.78 23.39
CA LEU A 71 -74.38 15.39 24.04
C LEU A 71 -73.65 14.39 24.94
N THR A 72 -74.39 13.56 25.66
CA THR A 72 -73.81 12.49 26.49
C THR A 72 -73.11 11.44 25.64
N ASP A 73 -73.68 11.04 24.49
CA ASP A 73 -73.03 10.09 23.57
C ASP A 73 -71.76 10.70 22.93
N MET A 74 -71.79 11.97 22.54
CA MET A 74 -70.61 12.68 22.05
C MET A 74 -69.50 12.75 23.10
N ALA A 75 -69.85 13.09 24.35
CA ALA A 75 -68.90 13.12 25.45
C ALA A 75 -68.27 11.74 25.69
N LYS A 76 -69.07 10.67 25.62
CA LYS A 76 -68.60 9.28 25.74
C LYS A 76 -67.63 8.90 24.61
N ARG A 77 -67.93 9.29 23.37
CA ARG A 77 -67.05 9.05 22.21
C ARG A 77 -65.73 9.83 22.33
N MET A 78 -65.77 11.10 22.76
CA MET A 78 -64.56 11.87 23.01
C MET A 78 -63.72 11.26 24.13
N GLY A 79 -64.35 10.76 25.19
CA GLY A 79 -63.67 10.01 26.25
C GLY A 79 -62.98 8.75 25.72
N ALA A 80 -63.68 7.95 24.90
CA ALA A 80 -63.11 6.75 24.28
C ALA A 80 -61.94 7.07 23.33
N MET A 81 -62.01 8.17 22.57
CA MET A 81 -60.89 8.66 21.75
C MET A 81 -59.73 9.15 22.60
N GLY A 82 -59.99 9.82 23.72
CA GLY A 82 -58.96 10.24 24.66
C GLY A 82 -58.22 9.06 25.27
N GLU A 83 -58.95 8.00 25.65
CA GLU A 83 -58.38 6.76 26.18
C GLU A 83 -57.55 6.03 25.13
N SER A 84 -58.01 5.97 23.87
CA SER A 84 -57.24 5.35 22.78
C SER A 84 -55.99 6.16 22.44
N LEU A 85 -56.07 7.49 22.41
CA LEU A 85 -54.91 8.37 22.18
C LEU A 85 -53.87 8.22 23.30
N LYS A 86 -54.33 8.14 24.55
CA LYS A 86 -53.48 7.89 25.72
C LYS A 86 -52.82 6.52 25.65
N GLY A 87 -53.60 5.50 25.23
CA GLY A 87 -53.08 4.17 24.91
C GLY A 87 -51.96 4.25 23.87
N MET A 88 -52.19 4.88 22.71
CA MET A 88 -51.19 5.05 21.65
C MET A 88 -49.96 5.85 22.10
N ALA A 89 -50.15 6.93 22.86
CA ALA A 89 -49.06 7.73 23.42
C ALA A 89 -48.21 6.95 24.43
N SER A 90 -48.81 6.00 25.15
CA SER A 90 -48.10 5.11 26.08
C SER A 90 -47.32 3.98 25.40
N HIS A 91 -47.50 3.75 24.08
CA HIS A 91 -46.76 2.72 23.38
C HIS A 91 -45.29 3.12 23.17
N PRO A 92 -44.33 2.20 23.39
CA PRO A 92 -42.88 2.46 23.25
C PRO A 92 -42.45 2.96 21.87
N ALA A 93 -43.26 2.69 20.84
CA ALA A 93 -43.02 3.16 19.47
C ALA A 93 -42.99 4.70 19.36
N MET A 94 -43.71 5.43 20.23
CA MET A 94 -43.69 6.90 20.26
C MET A 94 -42.47 7.47 21.03
N GLN A 95 -41.81 6.66 21.86
CA GLN A 95 -40.59 7.05 22.57
C GLN A 95 -39.33 6.74 21.75
N MET A 96 -39.40 5.80 20.82
CA MET A 96 -38.35 5.55 19.83
C MET A 96 -38.49 6.51 18.64
N THR A 97 -38.06 7.75 18.82
CA THR A 97 -38.00 8.70 17.71
C THR A 97 -36.88 8.30 16.74
N PRO A 98 -37.04 8.57 15.42
CA PRO A 98 -35.98 8.35 14.43
C PRO A 98 -34.65 8.99 14.83
N ASP A 99 -34.68 10.16 15.46
CA ASP A 99 -33.48 10.83 15.99
C ASP A 99 -32.79 10.02 17.08
N SER A 100 -33.54 9.42 18.00
CA SER A 100 -33.00 8.55 19.06
C SER A 100 -32.36 7.28 18.50
N ILE A 101 -32.93 6.72 17.44
CA ILE A 101 -32.39 5.55 16.73
C ILE A 101 -31.11 5.97 15.97
N GLY A 102 -31.13 7.11 15.29
CA GLY A 102 -29.98 7.67 14.58
C GLY A 102 -28.80 7.95 15.53
N GLN A 103 -29.05 8.54 16.69
CA GLN A 103 -28.04 8.78 17.72
C GLN A 103 -27.45 7.47 18.27
N ARG A 104 -28.28 6.44 18.49
CA ARG A 104 -27.79 5.12 18.92
C ARG A 104 -26.95 4.43 17.85
N ILE A 105 -27.35 4.53 16.58
CA ILE A 105 -26.56 4.01 15.46
C ILE A 105 -25.24 4.76 15.34
N ALA A 106 -25.25 6.09 15.45
CA ALA A 106 -24.03 6.90 15.38
C ALA A 106 -23.07 6.57 16.55
N ALA A 107 -23.58 6.44 17.77
CA ALA A 107 -22.78 6.05 18.93
C ALA A 107 -22.21 4.63 18.81
N ALA A 108 -23.02 3.67 18.34
CA ALA A 108 -22.57 2.31 18.07
C ALA A 108 -21.51 2.27 16.96
N ALA A 109 -21.74 3.00 15.85
CA ALA A 109 -20.81 3.08 14.72
C ALA A 109 -19.48 3.75 15.12
N GLU A 110 -19.52 4.80 15.93
CA GLU A 110 -18.32 5.45 16.47
C GLU A 110 -17.55 4.51 17.40
N SER A 111 -18.24 3.79 18.28
CA SER A 111 -17.60 2.80 19.17
C SER A 111 -16.93 1.66 18.39
N ALA A 112 -17.60 1.17 17.34
CA ALA A 112 -17.05 0.14 16.44
C ALA A 112 -15.84 0.68 15.66
N ARG A 113 -15.95 1.89 15.11
CA ARG A 113 -14.85 2.54 14.36
C ARG A 113 -13.62 2.77 15.22
N ARG A 114 -13.76 3.11 16.50
CA ARG A 114 -12.59 3.28 17.40
C ARG A 114 -11.82 1.97 17.54
N SER A 115 -12.50 0.86 17.81
CA SER A 115 -11.84 -0.45 17.89
C SER A 115 -11.20 -0.88 16.57
N ASP A 116 -11.82 -0.54 15.44
CA ASP A 116 -11.25 -0.82 14.12
C ASP A 116 -10.05 0.06 13.83
N HIS A 117 -10.09 1.35 14.20
CA HIS A 117 -8.96 2.27 14.06
C HIS A 117 -7.74 1.79 14.85
N ASP A 118 -7.93 1.34 16.09
CA ASP A 118 -6.86 0.80 16.91
C ASP A 118 -6.27 -0.46 16.26
N ARG A 119 -7.11 -1.41 15.84
CA ARG A 119 -6.65 -2.64 15.16
C ARG A 119 -5.94 -2.36 13.85
N ILE A 120 -6.44 -1.43 13.03
CA ILE A 120 -5.80 -1.04 11.77
C ILE A 120 -4.46 -0.34 12.03
N SER A 121 -4.39 0.52 13.05
CA SER A 121 -3.14 1.20 13.41
C SER A 121 -2.09 0.21 13.89
N GLN A 122 -2.49 -0.77 14.71
CA GLN A 122 -1.64 -1.84 15.19
C GLN A 122 -1.17 -2.72 14.03
N ALA A 123 -2.08 -3.18 13.16
CA ALA A 123 -1.73 -3.97 11.99
C ALA A 123 -0.78 -3.21 11.04
N ARG A 124 -0.96 -1.89 10.86
CA ARG A 124 -0.01 -1.05 10.09
C ARG A 124 1.35 -0.99 10.77
N SER A 125 1.39 -0.84 12.09
CA SER A 125 2.64 -0.84 12.85
C SER A 125 3.36 -2.18 12.72
N ASP A 126 2.63 -3.29 12.87
CA ASP A 126 3.17 -4.65 12.76
C ASP A 126 3.69 -4.93 11.34
N LEU A 127 2.93 -4.54 10.31
CA LEU A 127 3.38 -4.64 8.91
C LEU A 127 4.62 -3.80 8.64
N ASN A 128 4.68 -2.57 9.18
CA ASN A 128 5.85 -1.71 9.05
C ASN A 128 7.06 -2.32 9.77
N HIS A 129 6.88 -2.87 10.97
CA HIS A 129 7.93 -3.59 11.70
C HIS A 129 8.44 -4.80 10.91
N ALA A 130 7.53 -5.66 10.44
CA ALA A 130 7.89 -6.83 9.63
C ALA A 130 8.60 -6.42 8.33
N ALA A 131 8.14 -5.35 7.66
CA ALA A 131 8.80 -4.82 6.47
C ALA A 131 10.20 -4.25 6.79
N GLN A 132 10.38 -3.60 7.92
CA GLN A 132 11.68 -3.09 8.38
C GLN A 132 12.65 -4.24 8.66
N GLU A 133 12.18 -5.29 9.33
CA GLU A 133 12.95 -6.49 9.66
C GLU A 133 13.36 -7.24 8.38
N MET A 134 12.42 -7.47 7.47
CA MET A 134 12.68 -8.03 6.13
C MET A 134 13.69 -7.20 5.33
N ARG A 135 13.58 -5.87 5.35
CA ARG A 135 14.56 -4.98 4.70
C ARG A 135 15.94 -5.07 5.36
N SER A 136 16.00 -5.18 6.68
CA SER A 136 17.27 -5.29 7.40
C SER A 136 17.99 -6.61 7.08
N VAL A 137 17.27 -7.74 7.06
CA VAL A 137 17.82 -9.06 6.71
C VAL A 137 18.21 -9.11 5.23
N THR A 138 17.38 -8.60 4.33
CA THR A 138 17.69 -8.60 2.88
C THR A 138 18.81 -7.63 2.52
N ALA A 139 18.89 -6.46 3.16
CA ALA A 139 20.01 -5.53 2.98
C ALA A 139 21.31 -6.16 3.49
N GLN A 140 21.31 -6.75 4.68
CA GLN A 140 22.48 -7.46 5.22
C GLN A 140 22.90 -8.65 4.35
N ALA A 141 21.93 -9.43 3.84
CA ALA A 141 22.21 -10.56 2.95
C ALA A 141 22.81 -10.12 1.61
N ARG A 142 22.29 -9.03 1.01
CA ARG A 142 22.86 -8.46 -0.23
C ARG A 142 24.26 -7.93 -0.01
N THR A 143 24.49 -7.17 1.07
CA THR A 143 25.82 -6.64 1.38
C THR A 143 26.82 -7.76 1.67
N ALA A 144 26.41 -8.84 2.33
CA ALA A 144 27.30 -9.97 2.62
C ALA A 144 27.67 -10.76 1.36
N ALA A 145 26.73 -10.96 0.43
CA ALA A 145 26.99 -11.63 -0.83
C ALA A 145 27.93 -10.82 -1.74
N GLU A 146 27.69 -9.51 -1.85
CA GLU A 146 28.55 -8.59 -2.62
C GLU A 146 29.95 -8.48 -2.02
N GLN A 147 30.07 -8.38 -0.69
CA GLN A 147 31.36 -8.38 0.01
C GLN A 147 32.13 -9.69 -0.20
N ARG A 148 31.45 -10.85 -0.17
CA ARG A 148 32.11 -12.13 -0.45
C ARG A 148 32.65 -12.19 -1.87
N LEU A 149 31.89 -11.73 -2.86
CA LEU A 149 32.37 -11.70 -4.25
C LEU A 149 33.59 -10.79 -4.41
N GLN A 150 33.58 -9.59 -3.80
CA GLN A 150 34.73 -8.69 -3.80
C GLN A 150 35.94 -9.32 -3.09
N LEU A 151 35.75 -9.98 -1.95
CA LEU A 151 36.82 -10.70 -1.26
C LEU A 151 37.39 -11.83 -2.12
N TYR A 152 36.55 -12.62 -2.80
CA TYR A 152 37.03 -13.65 -3.72
C TYR A 152 37.77 -13.08 -4.92
N GLN A 153 37.33 -11.94 -5.47
CA GLN A 153 38.02 -11.26 -6.55
C GLN A 153 39.39 -10.72 -6.11
N VAL A 154 39.46 -10.05 -4.95
CA VAL A 154 40.71 -9.53 -4.39
C VAL A 154 41.64 -10.68 -4.00
N ALA A 155 41.13 -11.72 -3.34
CA ALA A 155 41.92 -12.90 -2.98
C ALA A 155 42.44 -13.63 -4.22
N GLY A 156 41.59 -13.83 -5.22
CA GLY A 156 41.98 -14.43 -6.51
C GLY A 156 43.01 -13.58 -7.25
N GLY A 157 42.83 -12.25 -7.28
CA GLY A 157 43.77 -11.31 -7.88
C GLY A 157 45.13 -11.30 -7.16
N ALA A 158 45.13 -11.28 -5.83
CA ALA A 158 46.35 -11.32 -5.03
C ALA A 158 47.10 -12.67 -5.19
N LEU A 159 46.37 -13.79 -5.24
CA LEU A 159 46.94 -15.10 -5.50
C LEU A 159 47.60 -15.17 -6.89
N LEU A 160 46.88 -14.72 -7.93
CA LEU A 160 47.42 -14.68 -9.30
C LEU A 160 48.63 -13.76 -9.41
N ALA A 161 48.58 -12.58 -8.82
CA ALA A 161 49.71 -11.66 -8.77
C ALA A 161 50.91 -12.28 -8.04
N GLY A 162 50.68 -12.98 -6.92
CA GLY A 162 51.71 -13.71 -6.18
C GLY A 162 52.37 -14.81 -7.02
N ILE A 163 51.58 -15.62 -7.75
CA ILE A 163 52.08 -16.68 -8.64
C ILE A 163 52.93 -16.10 -9.78
N LEU A 164 52.44 -15.03 -10.43
CA LEU A 164 53.17 -14.35 -11.51
C LEU A 164 54.48 -13.75 -11.00
N LEU A 165 54.43 -13.09 -9.83
CA LEU A 165 55.60 -12.51 -9.19
C LEU A 165 56.65 -13.59 -8.86
N TRP A 166 56.23 -14.71 -8.26
CA TRP A 166 57.14 -15.82 -7.90
C TRP A 166 57.71 -16.57 -9.10
N SER A 167 57.01 -16.57 -10.23
CA SER A 167 57.50 -17.20 -11.46
C SER A 167 58.49 -16.30 -12.22
N PHE A 168 58.32 -14.97 -12.13
CA PHE A 168 59.16 -14.00 -12.82
C PHE A 168 60.42 -13.58 -12.04
N LEU A 169 60.34 -13.51 -10.70
CA LEU A 169 61.46 -13.13 -9.85
C LEU A 169 62.73 -13.99 -10.07
N PRO A 170 62.66 -15.33 -10.11
CA PRO A 170 63.86 -16.17 -10.18
C PRO A 170 64.67 -15.91 -11.46
N GLY A 171 63.99 -15.73 -12.60
CA GLY A 171 64.66 -15.51 -13.88
C GLY A 171 65.27 -14.12 -14.03
N THR A 172 64.62 -13.09 -13.47
CA THR A 172 65.11 -11.71 -13.55
C THR A 172 66.18 -11.38 -12.52
N LEU A 173 66.04 -11.87 -11.28
CA LEU A 173 67.10 -11.74 -10.29
C LEU A 173 68.36 -12.51 -10.70
N ALA A 174 68.23 -13.70 -11.32
CA ALA A 174 69.40 -14.45 -11.76
C ALA A 174 70.27 -13.71 -12.79
N ARG A 175 69.69 -12.79 -13.58
CA ARG A 175 70.41 -12.02 -14.62
C ARG A 175 70.94 -10.66 -14.15
N THR A 176 70.47 -10.14 -13.02
CA THR A 176 70.82 -8.80 -12.53
C THR A 176 71.78 -8.83 -11.34
N MET A 177 72.16 -10.01 -10.85
CA MET A 177 73.09 -10.16 -9.75
C MET A 177 74.56 -9.94 -10.17
N PRO A 178 75.43 -9.48 -9.24
CA PRO A 178 76.84 -9.17 -9.53
C PRO A 178 77.62 -10.38 -10.09
N GLU A 179 78.48 -10.14 -11.08
CA GLU A 179 79.26 -11.16 -11.79
C GLU A 179 80.12 -12.04 -10.86
N GLY A 180 80.55 -11.52 -9.71
CA GLY A 180 81.41 -12.26 -8.76
C GLY A 180 80.76 -13.51 -8.14
N TRP A 181 79.43 -13.62 -8.08
CA TRP A 181 78.76 -14.72 -7.40
C TRP A 181 78.52 -15.98 -8.25
N HIS A 182 78.62 -15.89 -9.58
CA HIS A 182 78.45 -17.01 -10.51
C HIS A 182 77.18 -17.86 -10.26
N TRP A 183 76.06 -17.18 -9.94
CA TRP A 183 74.75 -17.81 -9.74
C TRP A 183 74.24 -18.58 -10.96
N PRO A 184 74.31 -18.03 -12.21
CA PRO A 184 73.81 -18.76 -13.37
C PRO A 184 74.61 -20.04 -13.64
N GLU A 185 75.93 -20.03 -13.44
CA GLU A 185 76.78 -21.21 -13.63
C GLU A 185 76.53 -22.26 -12.54
N ARG A 186 76.31 -21.83 -11.29
CA ARG A 186 75.94 -22.73 -10.19
C ARG A 186 74.54 -23.32 -10.37
N LEU A 187 73.61 -22.53 -10.90
CA LEU A 187 72.26 -22.99 -11.23
C LEU A 187 72.31 -23.98 -12.40
N ALA A 188 73.09 -23.69 -13.45
CA ALA A 188 73.30 -24.58 -14.57
C ALA A 188 73.88 -25.93 -14.13
N ALA A 189 74.91 -25.93 -13.27
CA ALA A 189 75.44 -27.17 -12.70
C ALA A 189 74.38 -28.00 -11.96
N ARG A 190 73.53 -27.33 -11.16
CA ARG A 190 72.41 -27.98 -10.47
C ARG A 190 71.33 -28.50 -11.41
N MET A 191 70.99 -27.74 -12.47
CA MET A 191 69.98 -28.15 -13.45
C MET A 191 70.46 -29.33 -14.31
N VAL A 192 71.74 -29.36 -14.68
CA VAL A 192 72.38 -30.48 -15.38
C VAL A 192 72.56 -31.70 -14.45
N GLY A 193 72.49 -31.49 -13.13
CA GLY A 193 72.59 -32.54 -12.12
C GLY A 193 74.02 -32.94 -11.80
N GLU A 194 74.97 -32.02 -11.99
CA GLU A 194 76.40 -32.29 -11.86
C GLU A 194 77.01 -31.57 -10.65
N SER A 195 77.99 -32.20 -10.00
CA SER A 195 78.55 -31.71 -8.74
C SER A 195 79.48 -30.50 -8.90
N THR A 196 80.12 -30.36 -10.05
CA THR A 196 81.04 -29.24 -10.35
C THR A 196 80.60 -28.47 -11.59
N ARG A 197 80.94 -27.17 -11.63
CA ARG A 197 80.71 -26.31 -12.81
C ARG A 197 81.46 -26.80 -14.04
N TRP A 198 82.62 -27.41 -13.83
CA TRP A 198 83.45 -27.97 -14.91
C TRP A 198 82.78 -29.18 -15.56
N ASP A 199 82.31 -30.13 -14.74
CA ASP A 199 81.65 -31.34 -15.22
C ASP A 199 80.31 -31.01 -15.88
N ALA A 200 79.58 -30.01 -15.36
CA ALA A 200 78.37 -29.50 -16.00
C ALA A 200 78.67 -28.92 -17.39
N GLY A 201 79.75 -28.14 -17.52
CA GLY A 201 80.21 -27.62 -18.81
C GLY A 201 80.63 -28.72 -19.77
N ALA A 202 81.38 -29.73 -19.28
CA ALA A 202 81.78 -30.90 -20.05
C ALA A 202 80.55 -31.66 -20.58
N ARG A 203 79.56 -31.89 -19.73
CA ARG A 203 78.32 -32.59 -20.09
C ARG A 203 77.48 -31.81 -21.10
N LEU A 204 77.39 -30.48 -20.96
CA LEU A 204 76.71 -29.62 -21.93
C LEU A 204 77.43 -29.64 -23.29
N MET A 205 78.75 -29.46 -23.31
CA MET A 205 79.55 -29.52 -24.55
C MET A 205 79.45 -30.89 -25.22
N GLN A 206 79.50 -31.97 -24.44
CA GLN A 206 79.37 -33.33 -24.95
C GLN A 206 77.95 -33.61 -25.49
N SER A 207 76.91 -33.04 -24.88
CA SER A 207 75.53 -33.20 -25.33
C SER A 207 75.20 -32.40 -26.59
N ASP A 208 75.86 -31.26 -26.80
CA ASP A 208 75.69 -30.41 -27.98
C ASP A 208 76.40 -31.01 -29.21
N SER A 209 77.68 -31.39 -29.07
CA SER A 209 78.45 -32.01 -30.15
C SER A 209 79.53 -32.97 -29.61
N PRO A 210 79.26 -34.29 -29.64
CA PRO A 210 80.23 -35.31 -29.21
C PRO A 210 81.55 -35.26 -29.99
N GLU A 211 81.49 -34.95 -31.29
CA GLU A 211 82.68 -34.87 -32.16
C GLU A 211 83.58 -33.69 -31.76
N ALA A 212 82.99 -32.52 -31.50
CA ALA A 212 83.75 -31.35 -31.09
C ALA A 212 84.35 -31.54 -29.69
N TRP A 213 83.59 -32.16 -28.77
CA TRP A 213 84.10 -32.54 -27.45
C TRP A 213 85.29 -33.50 -27.56
N ASN A 214 85.18 -34.54 -28.39
CA ASN A 214 86.28 -35.49 -28.61
C ASN A 214 87.52 -34.81 -29.20
N ALA A 215 87.35 -33.85 -30.12
CA ALA A 215 88.46 -33.07 -30.67
C ALA A 215 89.16 -32.21 -29.58
N LEU A 216 88.38 -31.60 -28.68
CA LEU A 216 88.92 -30.85 -27.53
C LEU A 216 89.69 -31.76 -26.56
N VAL A 217 89.12 -32.93 -26.22
CA VAL A 217 89.77 -33.93 -25.36
C VAL A 217 91.07 -34.43 -26.01
N GLN A 218 91.05 -34.75 -27.30
CA GLN A 218 92.25 -35.19 -28.03
C GLN A 218 93.33 -34.10 -28.05
N ALA A 219 92.97 -32.84 -28.27
CA ALA A 219 93.92 -31.73 -28.20
C ALA A 219 94.50 -31.56 -26.79
N ALA A 220 93.67 -31.73 -25.74
CA ALA A 220 94.12 -31.68 -24.35
C ALA A 220 95.07 -32.84 -24.01
N ASP A 221 94.83 -34.05 -24.51
CA ASP A 221 95.69 -35.22 -24.34
C ASP A 221 97.03 -35.03 -25.04
N ILE A 222 97.04 -34.54 -26.29
CA ILE A 222 98.28 -34.21 -27.01
C ILE A 222 99.10 -33.17 -26.22
N ARG A 223 98.46 -32.12 -25.69
CA ARG A 223 99.15 -31.12 -24.86
C ARG A 223 99.70 -31.74 -23.58
N ARG A 224 98.94 -32.62 -22.92
CA ARG A 224 99.36 -33.29 -21.68
C ARG A 224 100.57 -34.18 -21.91
N ASP A 225 100.57 -34.96 -22.98
CA ASP A 225 101.67 -35.87 -23.34
C ASP A 225 102.95 -35.13 -23.74
N ASN A 226 102.81 -33.90 -24.23
CA ASN A 226 103.91 -33.07 -24.72
C ASN A 226 104.17 -31.83 -23.86
N ARG A 227 103.69 -31.81 -22.62
CA ARG A 227 103.65 -30.61 -21.77
C ARG A 227 104.99 -29.89 -21.70
N GLU A 228 106.06 -30.61 -21.38
CA GLU A 228 107.40 -30.02 -21.22
C GLU A 228 107.94 -29.44 -22.54
N ALA A 229 107.76 -30.16 -23.66
CA ALA A 229 108.20 -29.70 -24.97
C ALA A 229 107.42 -28.46 -25.43
N ILE A 230 106.09 -28.47 -25.24
CA ILE A 230 105.23 -27.34 -25.59
C ILE A 230 105.53 -26.13 -24.71
N ASP A 231 105.68 -26.31 -23.39
CA ASP A 231 106.00 -25.22 -22.46
C ASP A 231 107.37 -24.58 -22.80
N ALA A 232 108.37 -25.39 -23.18
CA ALA A 232 109.66 -24.88 -23.66
C ALA A 232 109.53 -24.11 -24.98
N CYS A 233 108.79 -24.65 -25.95
CA CYS A 233 108.52 -23.96 -27.21
C CYS A 233 107.78 -22.63 -26.99
N GLN A 234 106.80 -22.58 -26.08
CA GLN A 234 106.07 -21.35 -25.74
C GLN A 234 106.99 -20.30 -25.12
N LYS A 235 107.90 -20.69 -24.21
CA LYS A 235 108.91 -19.77 -23.65
C LYS A 235 109.83 -19.21 -24.73
N THR A 236 110.29 -20.05 -25.65
CA THR A 236 111.14 -19.61 -26.77
C THR A 236 110.38 -18.67 -27.69
N ALA A 237 109.12 -18.98 -28.02
CA ALA A 237 108.26 -18.11 -28.83
C ALA A 237 107.98 -16.75 -28.15
N ALA A 238 107.77 -16.75 -26.84
CA ALA A 238 107.57 -15.52 -26.07
C ALA A 238 108.85 -14.67 -26.02
N PHE A 239 110.03 -15.31 -25.90
CA PHE A 239 111.31 -14.64 -25.90
C PHE A 239 111.69 -14.07 -27.28
N SER A 240 111.47 -14.84 -28.35
CA SER A 240 111.79 -14.42 -29.72
C SER A 240 110.72 -13.52 -30.34
N GLN A 241 109.53 -13.45 -29.75
CA GLN A 241 108.31 -12.85 -30.31
C GLN A 241 108.01 -13.32 -31.74
N GLN A 242 108.41 -14.55 -32.07
CA GLN A 242 108.26 -15.14 -33.40
C GLN A 242 107.67 -16.56 -33.29
N PRO A 243 106.93 -17.02 -34.30
CA PRO A 243 106.42 -18.38 -34.33
C PRO A 243 107.59 -19.38 -34.40
N VAL A 244 107.60 -20.35 -33.49
CA VAL A 244 108.62 -21.42 -33.43
C VAL A 244 108.03 -22.75 -33.87
N ARG A 245 108.83 -23.58 -34.53
CA ARG A 245 108.45 -24.97 -34.82
C ARG A 245 108.67 -25.82 -33.58
N CYS A 246 107.63 -26.54 -33.17
CA CYS A 246 107.68 -27.46 -32.03
C CYS A 246 107.38 -28.88 -32.49
N THR A 247 108.22 -29.83 -32.10
CA THR A 247 107.99 -31.25 -32.41
C THR A 247 107.16 -31.87 -31.29
N VAL A 248 105.96 -32.35 -31.63
CA VAL A 248 105.06 -33.02 -30.69
C VAL A 248 104.97 -34.51 -31.02
N LYS A 249 104.86 -35.34 -29.98
CA LYS A 249 104.60 -36.77 -30.05
C LYS A 249 103.10 -36.99 -30.08
N ILE A 250 102.60 -37.66 -31.12
CA ILE A 250 101.18 -38.00 -31.25
C ILE A 250 101.05 -39.52 -31.05
N ARG A 251 100.24 -39.94 -30.09
CA ARG A 251 99.91 -41.36 -29.88
C ARG A 251 98.89 -41.81 -30.92
N PRO A 252 98.99 -43.06 -31.43
CA PRO A 252 97.98 -43.61 -32.32
C PRO A 252 96.64 -43.75 -31.59
N VAL A 253 95.54 -43.33 -32.22
CA VAL A 253 94.19 -43.55 -31.70
C VAL A 253 93.87 -45.04 -31.81
N SER A 254 93.81 -45.75 -30.68
CA SER A 254 93.34 -47.13 -30.65
C SER A 254 91.85 -47.14 -30.96
N GLN A 255 91.45 -47.53 -32.18
CA GLN A 255 90.04 -47.76 -32.50
C GLN A 255 89.49 -48.89 -31.61
N PRO A 256 88.34 -48.69 -30.94
CA PRO A 256 87.70 -49.77 -30.21
C PRO A 256 87.29 -50.86 -31.21
N LYS A 257 87.79 -52.09 -30.99
CA LYS A 257 87.35 -53.28 -31.74
C LYS A 257 85.85 -53.44 -31.50
N SER A 258 85.04 -53.25 -32.54
CA SER A 258 83.62 -53.61 -32.52
C SER A 258 83.50 -55.10 -32.21
N ARG A 259 82.81 -55.44 -31.13
CA ARG A 259 82.38 -56.80 -30.84
C ARG A 259 80.88 -56.79 -30.57
#